data_AF-A0A7C4RUH4-F1
#
_entry.id   AF-A0A7C4RUH4-F1
#
_cell.length_a   1.000
_cell.length_b   1.000
_cell.length_c   1.000
_cell.angle_alpha   90.00
_cell.angle_beta   90.00
_cell.angle_gamma   90.00
#
_symmetry.space_group_name_H-M   'P 1'
#
loop_
_entity.id
_entity.type
_entity.pdbx_description
1 polymer ?
#
loop_
_entity_poly.entity_id
_entity_poly.type
_entity_poly.pdbx_seq_one_letter_code
_entity_poly.pdbx_strand_id
1 'polypeptide(L)' 'MGSLSWDRCPKKSVWFLGRGEKIMITKHGVPVATLQPADSAKRTPVCDVIAQLKRFRSGHRLDGLSIREMIEKGRH' A
#
# COMPACT_ATOMS: atom_id res chain seq x y z
N MET A 1 -32.67 15.10 -2.94
CA MET A 1 -32.55 14.34 -1.68
C MET A 1 -31.50 13.26 -1.90
N GLY A 2 -30.36 13.18 -1.20
CA GLY A 2 -29.91 13.89 -0.02
C GLY A 2 -28.46 14.35 -0.16
N SER A 3 -28.22 15.54 0.36
CA SER A 3 -26.93 16.19 0.52
C SER A 3 -26.18 15.46 1.63
N LEU A 4 -25.10 14.74 1.28
CA LEU A 4 -24.18 14.23 2.30
C LEU A 4 -23.35 15.43 2.80
N SER A 5 -23.79 16.00 3.91
CA SER A 5 -23.05 17.00 4.68
C SER A 5 -21.80 16.34 5.27
N TRP A 6 -20.64 16.86 4.90
CA TRP A 6 -19.31 16.43 5.35
C TRP A 6 -18.72 17.39 6.40
N ASP A 7 -19.58 18.15 7.11
CA ASP A 7 -19.15 19.33 7.88
C ASP A 7 -18.65 19.03 9.31
N ARG A 8 -18.19 17.80 9.61
CA ARG A 8 -17.57 17.47 10.90
C ARG A 8 -16.26 16.69 10.78
N CYS A 9 -15.34 17.12 9.93
CA CYS A 9 -13.96 16.63 9.98
C CYS A 9 -13.02 17.74 10.51
N PRO A 10 -12.28 17.54 11.61
CA PRO A 10 -11.44 18.57 12.18
C PRO A 10 -10.25 18.83 11.24
N LYS A 11 -10.23 20.04 10.65
CA LYS A 11 -9.04 20.71 10.07
C LYS A 11 -8.11 19.78 9.27
N LYS A 12 -8.61 19.12 8.23
CA LYS A 12 -7.77 18.52 7.18
C LYS A 12 -7.94 19.34 5.91
N SER A 13 -6.98 20.20 5.63
CA SER A 13 -6.95 20.97 4.38
C SER A 13 -6.45 20.07 3.25
N VAL A 14 -7.38 19.55 2.46
CA VAL A 14 -7.09 18.87 1.20
C VAL A 14 -7.42 19.86 0.08
N TRP A 15 -6.43 20.24 -0.73
CA TRP A 15 -6.61 21.15 -1.85
C TRP A 15 -6.39 20.38 -3.16
N PHE A 16 -7.39 20.36 -4.04
CA PHE A 16 -7.30 19.79 -5.39
C PHE A 16 -6.70 20.83 -6.34
N LEU A 17 -5.44 20.64 -6.75
CA LEU A 17 -4.86 21.40 -7.86
C LEU A 17 -5.13 20.62 -9.16
N GLY A 18 -5.67 21.30 -10.17
CA GLY A 18 -6.41 20.76 -11.33
C GLY A 18 -5.73 19.76 -12.28
N ARG A 19 -4.67 19.06 -11.88
CA ARG A 19 -4.02 17.97 -12.62
C ARG A 19 -3.93 16.64 -11.87
N GLY A 20 -4.32 16.58 -10.59
CA GLY A 20 -4.34 15.31 -9.83
C GLY A 20 -2.97 14.65 -9.63
N GLU A 21 -1.88 15.38 -9.84
CA GLU A 21 -0.52 14.79 -9.90
C GLU A 21 0.05 14.42 -8.53
N LYS A 22 -0.27 15.17 -7.45
CA LYS A 22 0.20 14.86 -6.09
C LYS A 22 -0.53 15.68 -5.03
N ILE A 23 -0.97 15.06 -3.94
CA ILE A 23 -1.63 15.69 -2.78
C ILE A 23 -0.86 15.30 -1.53
N MET A 24 -0.39 16.29 -0.77
CA MET A 24 0.25 16.06 0.53
C MET A 24 -0.77 16.28 1.65
N ILE A 25 -1.05 15.24 2.42
CA ILE A 25 -1.91 15.28 3.60
C ILE A 25 -1.04 15.64 4.80
N THR A 26 -1.39 16.72 5.49
CA THR A 26 -0.71 17.18 6.69
C THR A 26 -1.60 17.01 7.93
N LYS A 27 -0.97 16.77 9.08
CA LYS A 27 -1.57 16.76 10.42
C LYS A 27 -0.78 17.75 11.28
N HIS A 28 -1.42 18.81 11.77
CA HIS A 28 -0.77 19.87 12.56
C HIS A 28 0.48 20.48 11.88
N GLY A 29 0.41 20.71 10.57
CA GLY A 29 1.55 21.22 9.80
C GLY A 29 2.62 20.18 9.46
N VAL A 30 2.50 18.95 9.99
CA VAL A 30 3.43 17.85 9.71
C VAL A 30 2.90 17.02 8.55
N PRO A 31 3.68 16.77 7.47
CA PRO A 31 3.26 15.89 6.40
C PRO A 31 3.16 14.44 6.90
N VAL A 32 1.99 13.83 6.74
CA VAL A 32 1.71 12.46 7.22
C VAL A 32 1.45 11.47 6.09
N ALA A 33 1.00 11.93 4.93
CA ALA A 33 0.80 11.06 3.78
C ALA A 33 0.86 11.85 2.47
N THR A 34 1.12 11.15 1.38
CA THR A 34 1.01 11.69 0.02
C THR A 34 0.11 10.79 -0.80
N LEU A 35 -0.90 11.36 -1.46
CA LEU A 35 -1.66 10.71 -2.52
C LEU A 35 -1.06 11.16 -3.85
N GLN A 36 -0.67 10.22 -4.68
CA GLN A 36 -0.21 10.49 -6.05
C GLN A 36 -0.84 9.45 -6.97
N PRO A 37 -1.03 9.75 -8.28
CA PRO A 37 -1.34 8.72 -9.26
C PRO A 37 -0.31 7.60 -9.13
N ALA A 38 -0.80 6.36 -9.21
CA ALA A 38 0.11 5.23 -9.26
C ALA A 38 1.07 5.43 -10.43
N ASP A 39 2.38 5.43 -10.16
CA ASP A 39 3.38 5.52 -11.21
C ASP A 39 3.08 4.45 -12.26
N SER A 40 2.88 4.85 -13.50
CA SER A 40 2.68 3.92 -14.63
C SER A 40 3.94 3.09 -14.94
N ALA A 41 5.04 3.38 -14.24
CA ALA A 41 6.35 2.81 -14.45
C ALA A 41 6.73 1.82 -13.35
N LYS A 42 6.40 0.56 -13.59
CA LYS A 42 7.33 -0.59 -13.67
C LYS A 42 6.49 -1.83 -13.94
N ARG A 43 6.02 -1.97 -15.18
CA ARG A 43 5.47 -3.24 -15.66
C ARG A 43 6.65 -4.17 -15.89
N THR A 44 7.21 -4.72 -14.81
CA THR A 44 8.11 -5.87 -14.92
C THR A 44 7.35 -6.93 -15.72
N PRO A 45 7.90 -7.45 -16.82
CA PRO A 45 7.20 -8.45 -17.61
C PRO A 45 6.85 -9.63 -16.70
N VAL A 46 5.60 -10.08 -16.78
CA VAL A 46 5.03 -11.07 -15.84
C VAL A 46 5.89 -12.34 -15.78
N CYS A 47 6.47 -12.74 -16.91
CA CYS A 47 7.38 -13.88 -16.99
C CYS A 47 8.61 -13.75 -16.07
N ASP A 48 9.20 -12.55 -15.99
CA ASP A 48 10.38 -12.31 -15.16
C ASP A 48 10.02 -12.35 -13.67
N VAL A 49 8.85 -11.83 -13.31
CA VAL A 49 8.32 -11.90 -11.93
C VAL A 49 8.08 -13.35 -11.53
N ILE A 50 7.45 -14.15 -12.40
CA ILE A 50 7.22 -15.58 -12.16
C ILE A 50 8.54 -16.33 -12.03
N ALA A 51 9.53 -16.03 -12.87
CA ALA A 51 10.86 -16.65 -12.79
C ALA A 51 11.57 -16.31 -11.48
N GLN A 52 11.52 -15.05 -11.03
CA GLN A 52 12.07 -14.62 -9.75
C GLN A 52 11.39 -15.32 -8.56
N LEU A 53 10.05 -15.40 -8.57
CA LEU A 53 9.28 -16.12 -7.54
C LEU A 53 9.64 -17.61 -7.48
N LYS A 54 9.78 -18.27 -8.63
CA LYS A 54 10.18 -19.69 -8.69
C LYS A 54 11.60 -19.91 -8.15
N ARG A 55 12.54 -19.02 -8.49
CA ARG A 55 13.93 -19.06 -7.97
C ARG A 55 13.94 -18.84 -6.46
N PHE A 56 13.25 -17.81 -5.98
CA PHE A 56 13.11 -17.53 -4.55
C PHE A 56 12.55 -18.74 -3.79
N ARG A 57 11.46 -19.35 -4.30
CA ARG A 57 10.87 -20.55 -3.71
C ARG A 57 11.85 -21.73 -3.60
N SER A 58 12.75 -21.89 -4.58
CA SER A 58 13.70 -23.01 -4.57
C SER A 58 14.70 -22.93 -3.41
N GLY A 59 15.09 -21.73 -2.98
CA GLY A 59 16.04 -21.50 -1.89
C GLY A 59 15.42 -21.36 -0.50
N HIS A 60 14.10 -21.12 -0.42
CA HIS A 60 13.39 -20.89 0.85
C HIS A 60 12.40 -22.03 1.13
N ARG A 61 12.93 -23.20 1.51
CA ARG A 61 12.12 -24.32 1.98
C ARG A 61 11.89 -24.18 3.48
N LEU A 62 10.71 -24.62 3.92
CA LEU A 62 10.33 -24.61 5.33
C LEU A 62 10.82 -25.87 6.07
N ASP A 63 11.61 -26.74 5.42
CA ASP A 63 12.26 -27.93 5.98
C ASP A 63 11.40 -28.76 6.94
N GLY A 64 10.11 -28.90 6.62
CA GLY A 64 9.15 -29.67 7.40
C GLY A 64 8.36 -28.90 8.45
N LEU A 65 8.59 -27.58 8.62
CA LEU A 65 7.74 -26.72 9.44
C LEU A 65 6.33 -26.70 8.87
N SER A 66 5.37 -27.03 9.71
CA SER A 66 3.97 -26.94 9.34
C SER A 66 3.52 -25.48 9.36
N ILE A 67 2.62 -25.13 8.43
CA ILE A 67 1.98 -23.80 8.40
C ILE A 67 1.31 -23.50 9.76
N ARG A 68 0.78 -24.53 10.43
CA ARG A 68 0.15 -24.42 11.74
C ARG A 68 1.13 -23.93 12.82
N GLU A 69 2.34 -24.45 12.85
CA GLU A 69 3.38 -24.02 13.81
C GLU A 69 3.86 -22.59 13.55
N MET A 70 3.95 -22.17 12.27
CA MET A 70 4.30 -20.80 11.92
C MET A 70 3.24 -19.80 12.38
N ILE A 71 1.96 -20.15 12.22
CA ILE A 71 0.84 -19.32 12.64
C ILE A 71 0.81 -19.19 14.17
N GLU A 72 1.06 -20.27 14.90
CA GLU A 72 1.07 -20.25 16.37
C GLU A 72 2.20 -19.36 16.91
N LYS A 73 3.42 -19.51 16.38
CA LYS A 73 4.59 -18.70 16.80
C LYS A 73 4.43 -17.20 16.55
N GLY A 74 3.73 -16.81 15.49
CA GLY A 74 3.59 -15.40 15.09
C GLY A 74 2.44 -14.63 15.77
N ARG A 75 1.67 -15.27 16.64
CA ARG A 75 0.45 -14.69 17.26
C ARG A 75 0.66 -14.09 18.66
N HIS A 76 1.89 -14.07 19.16
CA HIS A 76 2.25 -13.49 20.44
C HIS A 76 2.73 -12.04 20.32
#